data_AF-B7VS79-F1
#
_entry.id   AF-B7VS79-F1
#
_cell.length_a   1.000
_cell.length_b   1.000
_cell.length_c   1.000
_cell.angle_alpha   90.00
_cell.angle_beta   90.00
_cell.angle_gamma   90.00
#
_symmetry.space_group_name_H-M   'P 1'
#
loop_
_entity.id
_entity.type
_entity.pdbx_description
1 polymer ?
#
loop_
_entity_poly.entity_id
_entity_poly.type
_entity_poly.pdbx_seq_one_letter_code
_entity_poly.pdbx_strand_id
1 'polypeptide(L)'
;MNLKSAVDKIKRVYKIAAGTLLFAIITVGSLYMGWVNIVKLGQPIGDVETYSRFDLALIPMGAMMFIVLIISIFYVITEERWEDRYSTKLPLYSLGFAALAILLTLATPYIYESKYEKAGLQECTGTPVGYMPFFGKKFAVEPSLCRK
;
A
#
# COMPACT_ATOMS: atom_id res chain seq x y z
N MET A 1 42.20 -7.84 5.75
CA MET A 1 40.86 -7.43 6.24
C MET A 1 40.70 -7.96 7.66
N ASN A 2 40.37 -7.12 8.64
CA ASN A 2 40.39 -7.50 10.06
C ASN A 2 39.16 -8.36 10.42
N LEU A 3 39.31 -9.46 11.16
CA LEU A 3 38.23 -10.41 11.46
C LEU A 3 37.00 -9.73 12.09
N LYS A 4 37.25 -8.71 12.92
CA LYS A 4 36.24 -7.86 13.55
C LYS A 4 35.39 -7.07 12.53
N SER A 5 36.04 -6.52 11.50
CA SER A 5 35.38 -5.80 10.40
C SER A 5 34.52 -6.72 9.53
N ALA A 6 34.96 -7.96 9.30
CA ALA A 6 34.16 -8.94 8.56
C ALA A 6 32.90 -9.37 9.34
N VAL A 7 33.01 -9.59 10.65
CA VAL A 7 31.86 -9.94 11.51
C VAL A 7 30.85 -8.80 11.61
N ASP A 8 31.31 -7.55 11.72
CA ASP A 8 30.42 -6.38 11.76
C ASP A 8 29.68 -6.18 10.43
N LYS A 9 30.35 -6.44 9.30
CA LYS A 9 29.74 -6.43 7.96
C LYS A 9 28.68 -7.51 7.82
N ILE A 10 28.93 -8.73 8.29
CA ILE A 10 27.94 -9.84 8.28
C ILE A 10 26.73 -9.52 9.16
N LYS A 11 26.94 -9.00 10.39
CA LYS A 11 25.84 -8.59 11.27
C LYS A 11 24.99 -7.47 10.66
N ARG A 12 25.62 -6.52 9.97
CA ARG A 12 24.93 -5.44 9.24
C ARG A 12 24.09 -6.00 8.10
N VAL A 13 24.65 -6.89 7.27
CA VAL A 13 23.94 -7.52 6.15
C VAL A 13 22.75 -8.36 6.63
N TYR A 14 22.89 -9.13 7.72
CA TYR A 14 21.81 -9.95 8.27
C TYR A 14 20.60 -9.13 8.75
N LYS A 15 20.84 -8.04 9.49
CA LYS A 15 19.77 -7.13 9.95
C LYS A 15 19.04 -6.48 8.77
N ILE A 16 19.78 -6.15 7.72
CA ILE A 16 19.19 -5.52 6.55
C ILE A 16 18.43 -6.54 5.70
N ALA A 17 18.91 -7.78 5.58
CA ALA A 17 18.23 -8.85 4.86
C ALA A 17 16.80 -9.12 5.38
N ALA A 18 16.61 -9.13 6.71
CA ALA A 18 15.28 -9.27 7.30
C ALA A 18 14.35 -8.09 6.95
N GLY A 19 14.88 -6.86 7.00
CA GLY A 19 14.16 -5.66 6.57
C GLY A 19 13.81 -5.72 5.08
N THR A 20 14.77 -6.04 4.22
CA THR A 20 14.61 -6.21 2.77
C THR A 20 13.52 -7.22 2.44
N LEU A 21 13.50 -8.37 3.12
CA LEU A 21 12.46 -9.39 2.93
C LEU A 21 11.08 -8.85 3.31
N LEU A 22 10.97 -8.15 4.43
CA LEU A 22 9.72 -7.54 4.88
C LEU A 22 9.23 -6.47 3.90
N PHE A 23 10.11 -5.58 3.42
CA PHE A 23 9.78 -4.58 2.40
C PHE A 23 9.36 -5.23 1.07
N ALA A 24 9.99 -6.34 0.66
CA ALA A 24 9.60 -7.09 -0.52
C ALA A 24 8.19 -7.69 -0.38
N ILE A 25 7.89 -8.31 0.76
CA ILE A 25 6.54 -8.86 1.04
C ILE A 25 5.49 -7.75 1.01
N ILE A 26 5.75 -6.62 1.68
CA ILE A 26 4.82 -5.48 1.68
C ILE A 26 4.62 -4.93 0.28
N THR A 27 5.69 -4.81 -0.51
CA THR A 27 5.63 -4.33 -1.89
C THR A 27 4.72 -5.21 -2.74
N VAL A 28 4.98 -6.52 -2.75
CA VAL A 28 4.19 -7.48 -3.54
C VAL A 28 2.75 -7.53 -3.05
N GLY A 29 2.53 -7.58 -1.72
CA GLY A 29 1.20 -7.59 -1.13
C GLY A 29 0.39 -6.34 -1.49
N SER A 30 1.01 -5.16 -1.42
CA SER A 30 0.36 -3.89 -1.77
C SER A 30 0.00 -3.82 -3.24
N LEU A 31 0.92 -4.20 -4.14
CA LEU A 31 0.66 -4.20 -5.58
C LEU A 31 -0.44 -5.21 -5.97
N TYR A 32 -0.39 -6.41 -5.40
CA TYR A 32 -1.41 -7.44 -5.65
C TYR A 32 -2.79 -7.00 -5.17
N MET A 33 -2.91 -6.57 -3.91
CA MET A 33 -4.18 -6.12 -3.35
C MET A 33 -4.71 -4.87 -4.08
N GLY A 34 -3.83 -3.92 -4.41
CA GLY A 34 -4.19 -2.74 -5.19
C GLY A 34 -4.73 -3.10 -6.58
N TRP A 35 -4.11 -4.07 -7.27
CA TRP A 35 -4.62 -4.57 -8.54
C TRP A 35 -6.01 -5.21 -8.40
N VAL A 36 -6.19 -6.08 -7.41
CA VAL A 36 -7.49 -6.70 -7.12
C VAL A 36 -8.58 -5.64 -6.87
N ASN A 37 -8.26 -4.59 -6.13
CA ASN A 37 -9.20 -3.49 -5.85
C ASN A 37 -9.57 -2.70 -7.11
N ILE A 38 -8.61 -2.42 -8.01
CA ILE A 38 -8.90 -1.79 -9.30
C ILE A 38 -9.82 -2.65 -10.16
N VAL A 39 -9.57 -3.96 -10.20
CA VAL A 39 -10.43 -4.90 -10.95
C VAL A 39 -11.84 -4.91 -10.38
N LYS A 40 -12.00 -4.98 -9.04
CA LYS A 40 -13.30 -4.90 -8.37
C LYS A 40 -14.02 -3.59 -8.65
N LEU A 41 -13.30 -2.47 -8.74
CA LEU A 41 -13.89 -1.18 -9.11
C LEU A 41 -14.50 -1.21 -10.53
N GLY A 42 -14.04 -2.07 -11.43
CA GLY A 42 -14.62 -2.27 -12.77
C GLY A 42 -15.79 -3.27 -12.81
N GLN A 43 -16.05 -4.01 -11.73
CA GLN A 43 -17.08 -5.04 -11.69
C GLN A 43 -18.48 -4.47 -11.36
N PRO A 44 -19.56 -5.19 -11.74
CA PRO A 44 -20.92 -4.88 -11.32
C PRO A 44 -21.00 -4.85 -9.78
N ILE A 45 -21.82 -3.93 -9.28
CA ILE A 45 -22.02 -3.73 -7.84
C ILE A 45 -22.95 -4.83 -7.32
N GLY A 46 -22.55 -5.52 -6.27
CA GLY A 46 -23.38 -6.50 -5.57
C GLY A 46 -24.34 -5.88 -4.56
N ASP A 47 -25.13 -6.72 -3.90
CA ASP A 47 -26.11 -6.28 -2.89
C ASP A 47 -25.45 -5.73 -1.60
N VAL A 48 -24.17 -6.07 -1.39
CA VAL A 48 -23.33 -5.63 -0.28
C VAL A 48 -21.94 -5.33 -0.80
N GLU A 49 -21.44 -4.13 -0.51
CA GLU A 49 -20.10 -3.71 -0.89
C GLU A 49 -19.35 -3.13 0.30
N THR A 50 -18.04 -3.32 0.28
CA THR A 50 -17.14 -2.72 1.27
C THR A 50 -15.95 -2.12 0.55
N TYR A 51 -15.50 -0.97 1.03
CA TYR A 51 -14.23 -0.40 0.58
C TYR A 51 -13.42 0.08 1.78
N SER A 52 -12.11 0.14 1.61
CA SER A 52 -11.18 0.81 2.51
C SER A 52 -10.69 2.11 1.87
N ARG A 53 -10.47 3.15 2.67
CA ARG A 53 -9.87 4.41 2.22
C ARG A 53 -8.52 4.23 1.54
N PHE A 54 -7.80 3.15 1.84
CA PHE A 54 -6.50 2.87 1.25
C PHE A 54 -6.56 2.07 -0.06
N ASP A 55 -7.73 1.59 -0.48
CA ASP A 55 -7.84 0.60 -1.57
C ASP A 55 -7.15 1.04 -2.86
N LEU A 56 -7.30 2.31 -3.25
CA LEU A 56 -6.65 2.87 -4.44
C LEU A 56 -5.21 3.36 -4.18
N ALA A 57 -4.86 3.61 -2.91
CA ALA A 57 -3.53 4.04 -2.52
C ALA A 57 -2.52 2.89 -2.42
N LEU A 58 -2.98 1.63 -2.39
CA LEU A 58 -2.10 0.45 -2.27
C LEU A 58 -1.06 0.34 -3.40
N ILE A 59 -1.42 0.68 -4.65
CA ILE A 59 -0.45 0.65 -5.76
C ILE A 59 0.67 1.67 -5.57
N PRO A 60 0.40 2.98 -5.36
CA PRO A 60 1.49 3.93 -5.12
C PRO A 60 2.26 3.64 -3.83
N MET A 61 1.61 3.12 -2.78
CA MET A 61 2.33 2.64 -1.59
C MET A 61 3.29 1.50 -1.93
N GLY A 62 2.84 0.52 -2.73
CA GLY A 62 3.68 -0.56 -3.23
C GLY A 62 4.87 -0.05 -4.06
N ALA A 63 4.64 0.89 -4.97
CA ALA A 63 5.69 1.50 -5.78
C ALA A 63 6.72 2.28 -4.94
N MET A 64 6.26 3.04 -3.94
CA MET A 64 7.12 3.73 -2.98
C MET A 64 8.01 2.73 -2.22
N MET A 65 7.41 1.65 -1.70
CA MET A 65 8.14 0.61 -0.97
C MET A 65 9.15 -0.13 -1.85
N PHE A 66 8.81 -0.35 -3.12
CA PHE A 66 9.73 -0.92 -4.11
C PHE A 66 10.96 -0.03 -4.34
N ILE A 67 10.77 1.28 -4.45
CA ILE A 67 11.88 2.23 -4.60
C ILE A 67 12.78 2.22 -3.36
N VAL A 68 12.19 2.27 -2.16
CA VAL A 68 12.94 2.20 -0.90
C VAL A 68 13.72 0.89 -0.80
N LEU A 69 13.13 -0.22 -1.24
CA LEU A 69 13.79 -1.52 -1.32
C LEU A 69 15.03 -1.48 -2.24
N ILE A 70 14.91 -0.92 -3.45
CA ILE A 70 16.03 -0.77 -4.40
C ILE A 70 17.16 0.05 -3.76
N ILE A 71 16.84 1.21 -3.18
CA ILE A 71 17.84 2.10 -2.55
C ILE A 71 18.52 1.40 -1.36
N SER A 72 17.76 0.65 -0.56
CA SER A 72 18.28 -0.07 0.59
C SER A 72 19.23 -1.20 0.17
N ILE A 73 18.85 -2.00 -0.82
CA ILE A 73 19.70 -3.07 -1.36
C ILE A 73 20.99 -2.47 -1.95
N PHE A 74 20.86 -1.37 -2.69
CA PHE A 74 22.02 -0.68 -3.26
C PHE A 74 23.01 -0.26 -2.17
N TYR A 75 22.54 0.44 -1.14
CA TYR A 75 23.36 0.89 -0.02
C TYR A 75 24.07 -0.26 0.71
N VAL A 76 23.40 -1.41 0.85
CA VAL A 76 24.01 -2.60 1.48
C VAL A 76 25.19 -3.15 0.68
N ILE A 77 25.05 -3.18 -0.65
CA ILE A 77 26.04 -3.77 -1.55
C ILE A 77 27.22 -2.83 -1.75
N THR A 78 26.94 -1.54 -1.97
CA THR A 78 27.96 -0.55 -2.35
C THR A 78 28.51 0.24 -1.18
N GLU A 79 27.81 0.27 -0.04
CA GLU A 79 28.07 1.17 1.10
C GLU A 79 28.01 2.67 0.75
N GLU A 80 27.48 3.00 -0.43
CA GLU A 80 27.30 4.35 -0.95
C GLU A 80 25.81 4.67 -1.04
N ARG A 81 25.43 5.94 -0.86
CA ARG A 81 24.04 6.33 -1.10
C ARG A 81 23.77 6.33 -2.60
N TRP A 82 22.53 6.00 -2.97
CA TRP A 82 22.10 6.03 -4.37
C TRP A 82 22.34 7.40 -5.03
N GLU A 83 22.06 8.47 -4.27
CA GLU A 83 22.21 9.85 -4.71
C GLU A 83 23.66 10.26 -4.98
N ASP A 84 24.62 9.67 -4.27
CA ASP A 84 26.05 9.97 -4.42
C ASP A 84 26.62 9.39 -5.72
N ARG A 85 26.12 8.21 -6.15
CA ARG A 85 26.60 7.52 -7.36
C ARG A 85 25.80 7.86 -8.62
N TYR A 86 24.49 8.06 -8.47
CA TYR A 86 23.58 8.24 -9.60
C TYR A 86 22.91 9.60 -9.57
N SER A 87 21.73 9.68 -8.94
CA SER A 87 20.83 10.83 -9.05
C SER A 87 19.80 10.80 -7.94
N THR A 88 19.37 11.98 -7.50
CA THR A 88 18.25 12.19 -6.56
C THR A 88 16.88 11.87 -7.16
N LYS A 89 16.77 11.60 -8.47
CA LYS A 89 15.49 11.31 -9.15
C LYS A 89 14.74 10.12 -8.55
N LEU A 90 15.44 9.02 -8.26
CA LEU A 90 14.80 7.82 -7.73
C LEU A 90 14.21 8.06 -6.31
N PRO A 91 14.96 8.63 -5.35
CA PRO A 91 14.39 9.12 -4.09
C PRO A 91 13.23 10.12 -4.28
N LEU A 92 13.31 11.04 -5.25
CA LEU A 92 12.22 11.98 -5.51
C LEU A 92 10.94 11.29 -6.01
N TYR A 93 11.05 10.21 -6.78
CA TYR A 93 9.89 9.42 -7.19
C TYR A 93 9.18 8.76 -6.01
N SER A 94 9.91 8.31 -4.98
CA SER A 94 9.25 7.74 -3.79
C SER A 94 8.40 8.79 -3.06
N LEU A 95 8.86 10.04 -3.00
CA LEU A 95 8.06 11.16 -2.49
C LEU A 95 6.83 11.45 -3.37
N GLY A 96 6.99 11.40 -4.70
CA GLY A 96 5.88 11.54 -5.64
C GLY A 96 4.81 10.46 -5.44
N PHE A 97 5.22 9.20 -5.27
CA PHE A 97 4.30 8.10 -4.95
C PHE A 97 3.67 8.26 -3.56
N ALA A 98 4.39 8.75 -2.56
CA ALA A 98 3.83 9.05 -1.24
C ALA A 98 2.74 10.13 -1.33
N ALA A 99 3.00 11.22 -2.06
CA ALA A 99 2.01 12.26 -2.29
C ALA A 99 0.77 11.72 -3.04
N LEU A 100 0.98 10.90 -4.08
CA LEU A 100 -0.11 10.25 -4.80
C LEU A 100 -0.92 9.31 -3.91
N ALA A 101 -0.28 8.53 -3.03
CA ALA A 101 -0.95 7.67 -2.08
C ALA A 101 -1.84 8.46 -1.11
N ILE A 102 -1.36 9.61 -0.62
CA ILE A 102 -2.15 10.51 0.24
C ILE A 102 -3.36 11.04 -0.53
N LEU A 103 -3.16 11.56 -1.74
CA LEU A 103 -4.24 12.07 -2.58
C LEU A 103 -5.30 11.01 -2.86
N LEU A 104 -4.89 9.80 -3.22
CA LEU A 104 -5.81 8.68 -3.45
C LEU A 104 -6.52 8.27 -2.16
N THR A 105 -5.85 8.27 -1.01
CA THR A 105 -6.49 7.94 0.27
C THR A 105 -7.62 8.93 0.59
N LEU A 106 -7.42 10.21 0.26
CA LEU A 106 -8.43 11.26 0.44
C LEU A 106 -9.54 11.21 -0.62
N ALA A 107 -9.20 10.83 -1.86
CA ALA A 107 -10.15 10.75 -2.98
C ALA A 107 -11.00 9.46 -2.97
N THR A 108 -10.49 8.38 -2.39
CA THR A 108 -11.11 7.04 -2.41
C THR A 108 -12.57 7.04 -1.93
N PRO A 109 -12.93 7.70 -0.80
CA PRO A 109 -14.33 7.82 -0.39
C PRO A 109 -15.22 8.39 -1.48
N TYR A 110 -14.84 9.51 -2.10
CA TYR A 110 -15.65 10.17 -3.13
C TYR A 110 -15.90 9.26 -4.35
N ILE A 111 -14.92 8.41 -4.70
CA ILE A 111 -15.04 7.49 -5.83
C ILE A 111 -15.99 6.34 -5.49
N TYR A 112 -15.77 5.67 -4.36
CA TYR A 112 -16.56 4.50 -3.97
C TYR A 112 -17.97 4.86 -3.51
N GLU A 113 -18.11 5.84 -2.62
CA GLU A 113 -19.42 6.26 -2.11
C GLU A 113 -20.32 6.75 -3.26
N SER A 114 -19.80 7.60 -4.16
CA SER A 114 -20.57 8.04 -5.33
C SER A 114 -20.97 6.88 -6.24
N LYS A 115 -20.11 5.87 -6.41
CA LYS A 115 -20.42 4.68 -7.21
C LYS A 115 -21.53 3.85 -6.55
N TYR A 116 -21.46 3.63 -5.23
CA TYR A 116 -22.42 2.81 -4.49
C TYR A 116 -23.78 3.49 -4.33
N GLU A 117 -23.80 4.78 -4.03
CA GLU A 117 -25.04 5.57 -3.94
C GLU A 117 -25.78 5.61 -5.28
N LYS A 118 -25.06 5.78 -6.39
CA LYS A 118 -25.66 5.73 -7.74
C LYS A 118 -26.26 4.36 -8.08
N ALA A 119 -25.80 3.30 -7.43
CA ALA A 119 -26.35 1.96 -7.56
C ALA A 119 -27.46 1.66 -6.56
N GLY A 120 -27.85 2.64 -5.73
CA GLY A 120 -28.94 2.51 -4.77
C GLY A 120 -28.56 1.84 -3.45
N LEU A 121 -27.27 1.62 -3.19
CA LEU A 121 -26.82 1.11 -1.89
C LEU A 121 -26.80 2.24 -0.86
N GLN A 122 -27.14 1.90 0.38
CA GLN A 122 -27.10 2.81 1.53
C GLN A 122 -25.95 2.45 2.46
N GLU A 123 -25.34 3.45 3.08
CA GLU A 123 -24.29 3.24 4.08
C GLU A 123 -24.86 2.48 5.29
N CYS A 124 -24.20 1.38 5.65
CA CYS A 124 -24.53 0.62 6.85
C CYS A 124 -24.11 1.41 8.10
N THR A 125 -25.00 1.47 9.09
CA THR A 125 -24.69 2.08 10.38
C THR A 125 -23.83 1.15 11.23
N GLY A 126 -22.73 1.69 11.78
CA GLY A 126 -21.78 0.97 12.64
C GLY A 126 -20.37 0.87 12.03
N THR A 127 -19.42 0.33 12.80
CA THR A 127 -18.08 0.03 12.30
C THR A 127 -18.15 -1.20 11.39
N PRO A 128 -17.71 -1.10 10.12
CA PRO A 128 -17.72 -2.25 9.23
C PRO A 128 -16.83 -3.36 9.77
N VAL A 129 -17.35 -4.58 9.70
CA VAL A 129 -16.62 -5.79 10.07
C VAL A 129 -15.66 -6.11 8.93
N GLY A 130 -14.38 -5.82 9.12
CA GLY A 130 -13.37 -5.99 8.08
C GLY A 130 -11.96 -5.81 8.62
N TYR A 131 -10.95 -6.01 7.77
CA TYR A 131 -9.54 -5.93 8.15
C TYR A 131 -9.07 -4.51 8.53
N MET A 132 -9.88 -3.48 8.24
CA MET A 132 -9.64 -2.08 8.62
C MET A 132 -10.94 -1.40 9.12
N PRO A 133 -11.41 -1.71 10.33
CA PRO A 133 -12.73 -1.30 10.82
C PRO A 133 -12.91 0.23 10.96
N PHE A 134 -11.82 0.99 11.14
CA PHE A 134 -11.87 2.46 11.26
C PHE A 134 -11.67 3.22 9.94
N PHE A 135 -11.23 2.53 8.90
CA PHE A 135 -10.90 3.14 7.60
C PHE A 135 -11.70 2.55 6.45
N GLY A 136 -12.57 1.57 6.72
CA GLY A 136 -13.53 1.06 5.76
C GLY A 136 -14.92 1.63 5.97
N LYS A 137 -15.76 1.44 4.97
CA LYS A 137 -17.22 1.57 5.06
C LYS A 137 -17.89 0.39 4.37
N LYS A 138 -19.11 0.07 4.81
CA LYS A 138 -19.96 -0.97 4.24
C LYS A 138 -21.24 -0.34 3.71
N PHE A 139 -21.67 -0.78 2.55
CA PHE A 139 -22.87 -0.33 1.85
C PHE A 139 -23.72 -1.55 1.52
N ALA A 140 -25.05 -1.41 1.59
CA ALA A 140 -25.98 -2.48 1.23
C ALA A 140 -27.29 -1.93 0.64
N VAL A 141 -27.94 -2.74 -0.18
CA VAL A 141 -29.26 -2.39 -0.75
C VAL A 141 -30.35 -2.36 0.34
N GLU A 142 -30.24 -3.25 1.33
CA GLU A 142 -31.18 -3.32 2.45
C GLU A 142 -30.47 -3.28 3.82
N PRO A 143 -31.08 -2.65 4.85
CA PRO A 143 -30.53 -2.65 6.21
C PRO A 143 -30.36 -4.04 6.84
N SER A 144 -31.14 -5.03 6.38
CA SER A 144 -31.07 -6.42 6.82
C SER A 144 -29.71 -7.05 6.52
N LEU A 145 -29.08 -6.65 5.42
CA LEU A 145 -27.77 -7.13 4.95
C LEU A 145 -26.59 -6.46 5.68
N CYS A 146 -26.83 -5.35 6.36
CA CYS A 146 -25.79 -4.65 7.13
C CYS A 146 -25.32 -5.44 8.35
N ARG A 147 -26.16 -6.32 8.92
CA ARG A 147 -25.86 -7.10 10.14
C ARG A 147 -25.03 -8.37 9.91
N LYS A 148 -24.79 -8.77 8.66
CA LYS A 148 -23.93 -9.92 8.30
C LYS A 148 -22.47 -9.51 8.14
#